data_AF-A0A7C3KNA2-F1
#
_entry.id   AF-A0A7C3KNA2-F1
#
_cell.length_a   1.000
_cell.length_b   1.000
_cell.length_c   1.000
_cell.angle_alpha   90.00
_cell.angle_beta   90.00
_cell.angle_gamma   90.00
#
_symmetry.space_group_name_H-M   'P 1'
#
loop_
_entity.id
_entity.type
_entity.pdbx_description
1 polymer ?
#
loop_
_entity_poly.entity_id
_entity_poly.type
_entity_poly.pdbx_seq_one_letter_code
_entity_poly.pdbx_strand_id
1 'polypeptide(L)'
;MSEAMDVFDLILVVAAVLFHLSIVGVYIAQKKGHGGWVRAFGSVTLLLGIPLVAVFVHYITSGEPGWKLVSLGFIFLYLLVEFLLDFVFKIEFRKMPIPYTLYIILFYIAIIGFIRMSFAVNTYWGYAVSAAFWILLGALIYNLQGKKKEENNRQNKRGRL
;
A
#
# COMPACT_ATOMS: atom_id res chain seq x y z
N MET A 1 21.96 -15.91 -15.80
CA MET A 1 21.11 -15.94 -17.01
C MET A 1 19.99 -14.95 -16.79
N SER A 2 19.79 -13.99 -17.68
CA SER A 2 18.63 -13.10 -17.66
C SER A 2 17.45 -13.88 -18.22
N GLU A 3 16.55 -14.37 -17.38
CA GLU A 3 15.25 -14.82 -17.87
C GLU A 3 14.54 -13.61 -18.49
N ALA A 4 13.98 -13.79 -19.69
CA ALA A 4 13.19 -12.75 -20.32
C ALA A 4 11.97 -12.50 -19.42
N MET A 5 11.78 -11.24 -19.02
CA MET A 5 10.65 -10.83 -18.20
C MET A 5 9.35 -11.17 -18.91
N ASP A 6 8.52 -11.99 -18.28
CA ASP A 6 7.19 -12.29 -18.79
C ASP A 6 6.20 -11.15 -18.48
N VAL A 7 5.09 -11.11 -19.22
CA VAL A 7 4.02 -10.12 -19.07
C VAL A 7 3.46 -10.09 -17.64
N PHE A 8 3.36 -11.24 -16.97
CA PHE A 8 2.85 -11.31 -15.59
C PHE A 8 3.83 -10.70 -14.58
N ASP A 9 5.13 -10.84 -14.80
CA ASP A 9 6.15 -10.17 -13.98
C ASP A 9 6.12 -8.65 -14.18
N LEU A 10 5.92 -8.20 -15.42
CA LEU A 10 5.72 -6.78 -15.70
C LEU A 10 4.46 -6.24 -15.02
N ILE A 11 3.33 -6.96 -15.10
CA ILE A 11 2.09 -6.60 -14.42
C ILE A 11 2.32 -6.48 -12.91
N LEU A 12 3.02 -7.44 -12.31
CA LEU A 12 3.35 -7.43 -10.89
C LEU A 12 4.13 -6.17 -10.49
N VAL A 13 5.20 -5.85 -11.23
CA VAL A 13 6.05 -4.71 -10.90
C VAL A 13 5.32 -3.38 -11.12
N VAL A 14 4.57 -3.24 -12.20
CA VAL A 14 3.75 -2.05 -12.46
C VAL A 14 2.70 -1.89 -11.36
N ALA A 15 2.02 -2.97 -10.96
CA ALA A 15 1.06 -2.95 -9.86
C ALA A 15 1.75 -2.57 -8.54
N ALA A 16 2.95 -3.07 -8.27
CA ALA A 16 3.72 -2.72 -7.08
C ALA A 16 4.03 -1.21 -7.03
N VAL A 17 4.49 -0.61 -8.13
CA VAL A 17 4.74 0.84 -8.19
C VAL A 17 3.45 1.63 -8.01
N LEU A 18 2.39 1.28 -8.76
CA LEU A 18 1.10 1.96 -8.67
C LEU A 18 0.48 1.86 -7.27
N PHE A 19 0.65 0.73 -6.60
CA PHE A 19 0.21 0.53 -5.22
C PHE A 19 0.87 1.56 -4.30
N HIS A 20 2.21 1.65 -4.33
CA HIS A 20 2.95 2.60 -3.49
C HIS A 20 2.55 4.05 -3.77
N LEU A 21 2.46 4.43 -5.06
CA LEU A 21 2.09 5.78 -5.46
C LEU A 21 0.63 6.12 -5.13
N SER A 22 -0.28 5.15 -5.15
CA SER A 22 -1.66 5.35 -4.72
C SER A 22 -1.72 5.66 -3.23
N ILE A 23 -0.96 4.93 -2.41
CA ILE A 23 -0.89 5.20 -0.97
C ILE A 23 -0.22 6.56 -0.67
N VAL A 24 0.80 6.96 -1.43
CA VAL A 24 1.34 8.33 -1.40
C VAL A 24 0.23 9.35 -1.64
N GLY A 25 -0.58 9.14 -2.68
CA GLY A 25 -1.74 9.96 -3.01
C GLY A 25 -2.75 10.05 -1.86
N VAL A 26 -3.06 8.93 -1.22
CA VAL A 26 -3.91 8.87 -0.01
C VAL A 26 -3.36 9.77 1.09
N TYR A 27 -2.07 9.65 1.44
CA TYR A 27 -1.47 10.44 2.52
C TYR A 27 -1.44 11.94 2.22
N ILE A 28 -1.13 12.34 0.98
CA ILE A 28 -1.15 13.74 0.56
C ILE A 28 -2.58 14.29 0.59
N ALA A 29 -3.54 13.55 0.05
CA ALA A 29 -4.95 13.95 0.00
C ALA A 29 -5.56 14.06 1.41
N GLN A 30 -5.23 13.13 2.30
CA GLN A 30 -5.65 13.17 3.71
C GLN A 30 -5.18 14.44 4.40
N LYS A 31 -3.89 14.79 4.28
CA LYS A 31 -3.34 15.99 4.90
C LYS A 31 -3.96 17.28 4.34
N LYS A 32 -4.38 17.28 3.07
CA LYS A 32 -5.07 18.43 2.46
C LYS A 32 -6.59 18.45 2.74
N GLY A 33 -7.14 17.47 3.46
CA GLY A 33 -8.57 17.38 3.74
C GLY A 33 -9.44 17.01 2.52
N HIS A 34 -8.86 16.53 1.42
CA HIS A 34 -9.59 16.24 0.19
C HIS A 34 -10.13 14.79 0.18
N GLY A 35 -11.26 14.57 0.87
CA GLY A 35 -11.85 13.23 1.02
C GLY A 35 -12.18 12.52 -0.31
N GLY A 36 -12.55 13.25 -1.36
CA GLY A 36 -12.79 12.67 -2.70
C GLY A 36 -11.55 12.02 -3.29
N TRP A 37 -10.40 12.70 -3.22
CA TRP A 37 -9.12 12.17 -3.69
C TRP A 37 -8.61 11.00 -2.85
N VAL A 38 -8.84 11.03 -1.52
CA VAL A 38 -8.54 9.89 -0.64
C VAL A 38 -9.26 8.63 -1.13
N ARG A 39 -10.56 8.74 -1.42
CA ARG A 39 -11.36 7.62 -1.94
C ARG A 39 -10.92 7.19 -3.33
N ALA A 40 -10.58 8.13 -4.21
CA ALA A 40 -10.10 7.81 -5.56
C ALA A 40 -8.81 6.98 -5.50
N PHE A 41 -7.80 7.44 -4.77
CA PHE A 41 -6.54 6.69 -4.62
C PHE A 41 -6.74 5.36 -3.91
N GLY A 42 -7.57 5.30 -2.86
CA GLY A 42 -7.91 4.02 -2.20
C GLY A 42 -8.62 3.04 -3.15
N SER A 43 -9.51 3.54 -4.02
CA SER A 43 -10.18 2.72 -5.03
C SER A 43 -9.20 2.18 -6.07
N VAL A 44 -8.23 3.00 -6.52
CA VAL A 44 -7.15 2.54 -7.39
C VAL A 44 -6.35 1.42 -6.73
N THR A 45 -5.97 1.59 -5.46
CA THR A 45 -5.27 0.54 -4.69
C THR A 45 -6.03 -0.78 -4.70
N LEU A 46 -7.35 -0.76 -4.48
CA LEU A 46 -8.18 -1.96 -4.49
C LEU A 46 -8.31 -2.58 -5.89
N LEU A 47 -8.45 -1.74 -6.92
CA LEU A 47 -8.58 -2.21 -8.31
C LEU A 47 -7.31 -2.93 -8.79
N LEU A 48 -6.13 -2.63 -8.23
CA LEU A 48 -4.91 -3.39 -8.48
C LEU A 48 -5.01 -4.86 -8.05
N GLY A 49 -5.98 -5.21 -7.19
CA GLY A 49 -6.29 -6.60 -6.88
C GLY A 49 -6.63 -7.43 -8.14
N ILE A 50 -7.29 -6.84 -9.14
CA ILE A 50 -7.68 -7.54 -10.38
C ILE A 50 -6.45 -8.05 -11.16
N PRO A 51 -5.50 -7.19 -11.58
CA PRO A 51 -4.30 -7.67 -12.26
C PRO A 51 -3.45 -8.59 -11.36
N LEU A 52 -3.42 -8.38 -10.04
CA LEU A 52 -2.68 -9.24 -9.13
C LEU A 52 -3.28 -10.64 -9.01
N VAL A 53 -4.62 -10.79 -9.09
CA VAL A 53 -5.27 -12.11 -9.19
C VAL A 53 -4.83 -12.84 -10.45
N ALA A 54 -4.72 -12.15 -11.59
CA ALA A 54 -4.20 -12.75 -12.81
C ALA A 54 -2.75 -13.25 -12.64
N VAL A 55 -1.88 -12.45 -12.01
CA VAL A 55 -0.51 -12.88 -11.65
C VAL A 55 -0.53 -14.09 -10.72
N PHE A 56 -1.39 -14.10 -9.71
CA PHE A 56 -1.49 -15.20 -8.75
C PHE A 56 -1.90 -16.52 -9.42
N VAL A 57 -2.93 -16.47 -10.29
CA VAL A 57 -3.36 -17.64 -11.07
C VAL A 57 -2.22 -18.13 -11.95
N HIS A 58 -1.54 -17.22 -12.65
CA HIS A 58 -0.39 -17.57 -13.47
C HIS A 58 0.71 -18.26 -12.66
N TYR A 59 1.09 -17.70 -11.50
CA TYR A 59 2.12 -18.27 -10.63
C TYR A 59 1.76 -19.66 -10.11
N ILE A 60 0.48 -19.92 -9.83
CA ILE A 60 0.01 -21.28 -9.50
C ILE A 60 0.20 -22.22 -10.70
N THR A 61 -0.28 -21.82 -11.88
CA THR A 61 -0.26 -22.69 -13.07
C THR A 61 1.14 -22.94 -13.62
N SER A 62 2.06 -22.00 -13.44
CA SER A 62 3.45 -22.09 -13.89
C SER A 62 4.36 -22.79 -12.88
N GLY A 63 3.84 -23.18 -11.71
CA GLY A 63 4.64 -23.88 -10.68
C GLY A 63 5.68 -22.98 -10.01
N GLU A 64 5.40 -21.68 -9.89
CA GLU A 64 6.31 -20.73 -9.27
C GLU A 64 6.58 -21.06 -7.79
N PRO A 65 7.73 -20.64 -7.23
CA PRO A 65 8.08 -20.92 -5.84
C PRO A 65 7.00 -20.45 -4.86
N GLY A 66 6.64 -21.31 -3.90
CA GLY A 66 5.54 -21.05 -2.96
C GLY A 66 5.68 -19.76 -2.14
N TRP A 67 6.89 -19.24 -1.96
CA TRP A 67 7.09 -17.96 -1.28
C TRP A 67 6.50 -16.77 -2.06
N LYS A 68 6.43 -16.82 -3.40
CA LYS A 68 5.74 -15.80 -4.22
C LYS A 68 4.23 -15.82 -3.94
N LEU A 69 3.65 -17.02 -3.83
CA LEU A 69 2.24 -17.22 -3.50
C LEU A 69 1.90 -16.72 -2.09
N VAL A 70 2.76 -17.02 -1.10
CA VAL A 70 2.60 -16.50 0.26
C VAL A 70 2.67 -14.97 0.29
N SER A 71 3.58 -14.37 -0.48
CA SER A 71 3.70 -12.91 -0.59
C SER A 71 2.43 -12.29 -1.17
N LEU A 72 1.89 -12.86 -2.26
CA LEU A 72 0.61 -12.43 -2.83
C LEU A 72 -0.57 -12.65 -1.86
N GLY A 73 -0.57 -13.74 -1.08
CA GLY A 73 -1.57 -13.99 -0.05
C GLY A 73 -1.64 -12.86 0.98
N PHE A 74 -0.49 -12.37 1.47
CA PHE A 74 -0.48 -11.21 2.37
C PHE A 74 -0.90 -9.90 1.70
N ILE A 75 -0.56 -9.71 0.43
CA ILE A 75 -1.02 -8.55 -0.35
C ILE A 75 -2.55 -8.58 -0.51
N PHE A 76 -3.14 -9.73 -0.85
CA PHE A 76 -4.59 -9.87 -0.92
C PHE A 76 -5.25 -9.70 0.44
N LEU A 77 -4.65 -10.22 1.51
CA LEU A 77 -5.16 -10.01 2.86
C LEU A 77 -5.18 -8.51 3.21
N TYR A 78 -4.13 -7.77 2.85
CA TYR A 78 -4.10 -6.32 3.01
C TYR A 78 -5.23 -5.64 2.20
N LEU A 79 -5.38 -5.96 0.91
CA LEU A 79 -6.41 -5.38 0.06
C LEU A 79 -7.82 -5.70 0.57
N LEU A 80 -8.04 -6.92 1.07
CA LEU A 80 -9.30 -7.33 1.67
C LEU A 80 -9.59 -6.51 2.93
N VAL A 81 -8.60 -6.34 3.81
CA VAL A 81 -8.75 -5.52 5.02
C VAL A 81 -9.04 -4.06 4.66
N GLU A 82 -8.34 -3.50 3.67
CA GLU A 82 -8.60 -2.13 3.18
C GLU A 82 -10.04 -2.00 2.65
N PHE A 83 -10.50 -2.96 1.82
CA PHE A 83 -11.86 -2.98 1.31
C PHE A 83 -12.90 -3.06 2.43
N LEU A 84 -12.71 -3.99 3.37
CA LEU A 84 -13.65 -4.18 4.47
C LEU A 84 -13.72 -2.95 5.37
N LEU A 85 -12.58 -2.36 5.73
CA LEU A 85 -12.54 -1.21 6.65
C LEU A 85 -13.04 0.08 6.00
N ASP A 86 -12.57 0.41 4.79
CA ASP A 86 -12.84 1.71 4.17
C ASP A 86 -14.14 1.72 3.33
N PHE A 87 -14.59 0.59 2.77
CA PHE A 87 -15.76 0.54 1.88
C PHE A 87 -16.98 -0.15 2.51
N VAL A 88 -16.79 -1.31 3.15
CA VAL A 88 -17.90 -2.10 3.71
C VAL A 88 -18.33 -1.54 5.06
N PHE A 89 -17.42 -1.49 6.03
CA PHE A 89 -17.74 -1.09 7.40
C PHE A 89 -17.64 0.42 7.63
N LYS A 90 -16.84 1.14 6.83
CA LYS A 90 -16.60 2.60 6.96
C LYS A 90 -16.18 3.00 8.38
N ILE A 91 -15.38 2.14 9.02
CA ILE A 91 -14.94 2.36 10.41
C ILE A 91 -13.79 3.36 10.40
N GLU A 92 -13.82 4.36 11.28
CA GLU A 92 -12.68 5.24 11.52
C GLU A 92 -11.58 4.53 12.35
N PHE A 93 -11.13 3.36 11.91
CA PHE A 93 -10.19 2.50 12.64
C PHE A 93 -8.85 3.20 12.89
N ARG A 94 -8.53 4.22 12.09
CA ARG A 94 -7.36 5.10 12.22
C ARG A 94 -7.35 5.92 13.52
N LYS A 95 -8.47 5.99 14.26
CA LYS A 95 -8.55 6.60 15.61
C LYS A 95 -8.38 5.57 16.73
N MET A 96 -8.38 4.28 16.41
CA MET A 96 -8.29 3.19 17.38
C MET A 96 -6.87 2.59 17.36
N PRO A 97 -6.13 2.59 18.47
CA PRO A 97 -4.69 2.28 18.46
C PRO A 97 -4.38 0.84 18.04
N ILE A 98 -5.14 -0.14 18.54
CA ILE A 98 -4.92 -1.56 18.27
C ILE A 98 -5.18 -1.94 16.79
N PRO A 99 -6.39 -1.73 16.23
CA PRO A 99 -6.66 -2.11 14.85
C PRO A 99 -5.80 -1.30 13.87
N TYR A 100 -5.47 -0.05 14.19
CA TYR A 100 -4.54 0.74 13.39
C TYR A 100 -3.12 0.16 13.37
N THR A 101 -2.62 -0.32 14.51
CA THR A 101 -1.29 -0.94 14.60
C THR A 101 -1.23 -2.25 13.80
N LEU A 102 -2.23 -3.12 13.95
CA LEU A 102 -2.31 -4.37 13.19
C LEU A 102 -2.41 -4.12 11.69
N TYR A 103 -3.21 -3.13 11.29
CA TYR A 103 -3.31 -2.68 9.92
C TYR A 103 -1.95 -2.21 9.36
N ILE A 104 -1.19 -1.41 10.12
CA ILE A 104 0.15 -0.97 9.71
C ILE A 104 1.11 -2.15 9.55
N ILE A 105 1.09 -3.12 10.46
CA ILE A 105 1.94 -4.31 10.35
C ILE A 105 1.63 -5.06 9.05
N LEU A 106 0.35 -5.32 8.78
CA LEU A 106 -0.09 -6.00 7.56
C LEU A 106 0.31 -5.23 6.29
N PHE A 107 0.18 -3.91 6.33
CA PHE A 107 0.62 -3.02 5.25
C PHE A 107 2.13 -3.14 4.96
N TYR A 108 2.99 -3.15 5.99
CA TYR A 108 4.43 -3.33 5.78
C TYR A 108 4.77 -4.74 5.28
N ILE A 109 4.06 -5.79 5.72
CA ILE A 109 4.24 -7.14 5.18
C ILE A 109 3.94 -7.17 3.69
N ALA A 110 2.84 -6.54 3.24
CA ALA A 110 2.49 -6.45 1.82
C ALA A 110 3.56 -5.69 1.01
N ILE A 111 4.07 -4.57 1.53
CA ILE A 111 5.17 -3.80 0.92
C ILE A 111 6.43 -4.65 0.76
N ILE A 112 6.86 -5.35 1.82
CA ILE A 112 8.04 -6.21 1.76
C ILE A 112 7.84 -7.32 0.73
N GLY A 113 6.63 -7.88 0.64
CA GLY A 113 6.25 -8.82 -0.40
C GLY A 113 6.47 -8.26 -1.81
N PHE A 114 5.95 -7.07 -2.09
CA PHE A 114 6.16 -6.39 -3.38
C PHE A 114 7.63 -6.14 -3.69
N ILE A 115 8.40 -5.62 -2.74
CA ILE A 115 9.83 -5.33 -2.93
C ILE A 115 10.58 -6.63 -3.23
N ARG A 116 10.41 -7.66 -2.42
CA ARG A 116 11.09 -8.95 -2.58
C ARG A 116 10.75 -9.61 -3.91
N MET A 117 9.47 -9.64 -4.30
CA MET A 117 9.09 -10.22 -5.58
C MET A 117 9.66 -9.42 -6.76
N SER A 118 9.71 -8.09 -6.66
CA SER A 118 10.29 -7.25 -7.72
C SER A 118 11.79 -7.49 -7.90
N PHE A 119 12.54 -7.70 -6.81
CA PHE A 119 13.95 -8.12 -6.90
C PHE A 119 14.12 -9.52 -7.50
N ALA A 120 13.15 -10.42 -7.31
CA ALA A 120 13.18 -11.74 -7.92
C ALA A 120 12.89 -11.71 -9.42
N VAL A 121 12.14 -10.72 -9.91
CA VAL A 121 11.98 -10.46 -11.36
C VAL A 121 13.29 -9.91 -11.93
N ASN A 122 13.76 -8.77 -11.41
CA ASN A 122 15.02 -8.16 -11.83
C ASN A 122 15.49 -7.10 -10.81
N THR A 123 16.79 -6.96 -10.65
CA THR A 123 17.41 -5.94 -9.80
C THR A 123 16.94 -4.50 -10.11
N TYR A 124 16.82 -4.13 -11.39
CA TYR A 124 16.36 -2.78 -11.77
C TYR A 124 14.94 -2.49 -11.26
N TRP A 125 14.04 -3.47 -11.37
CA TRP A 125 12.67 -3.35 -10.89
C TRP A 125 12.57 -3.37 -9.36
N GLY A 126 13.41 -4.18 -8.70
CA GLY A 126 13.55 -4.14 -7.25
C GLY A 126 13.93 -2.76 -6.71
N TYR A 127 14.87 -2.07 -7.38
CA TYR A 127 15.21 -0.68 -7.03
C TYR A 127 14.08 0.31 -7.33
N ALA A 128 13.38 0.17 -8.47
CA ALA A 128 12.26 1.04 -8.80
C ALA A 128 11.14 0.98 -7.75
N VAL A 129 10.76 -0.23 -7.32
CA VAL A 129 9.74 -0.43 -6.29
C VAL A 129 10.23 0.04 -4.92
N SER A 130 11.51 -0.17 -4.61
CA SER A 130 12.12 0.34 -3.38
C SER A 130 12.16 1.87 -3.35
N ALA A 131 12.41 2.55 -4.48
CA ALA A 131 12.33 4.00 -4.58
C ALA A 131 10.90 4.50 -4.33
N ALA A 132 9.88 3.82 -4.89
CA ALA A 132 8.48 4.12 -4.61
C ALA A 132 8.13 3.95 -3.13
N PHE A 133 8.69 2.94 -2.46
CA PHE A 133 8.59 2.77 -1.01
C PHE A 133 9.19 3.95 -0.22
N TRP A 134 10.38 4.43 -0.58
CA TRP A 134 10.98 5.58 0.09
C TRP A 134 10.15 6.87 -0.10
N ILE A 135 9.57 7.07 -1.29
CA ILE A 135 8.63 8.17 -1.54
C ILE A 135 7.39 8.04 -0.64
N LEU A 136 6.85 6.83 -0.51
CA LEU A 136 5.74 6.53 0.40
C LEU A 136 6.09 6.87 1.84
N LEU A 137 7.27 6.48 2.31
CA LEU A 137 7.71 6.78 3.67
C LEU A 137 7.82 8.30 3.90
N GLY A 138 8.34 9.04 2.92
CA GLY A 138 8.35 10.51 2.95
C GLY A 138 6.95 11.11 3.04
N ALA A 139 5.99 10.59 2.26
CA ALA A 139 4.59 11.04 2.31
C ALA A 139 3.91 10.72 3.65
N LEU A 140 4.22 9.58 4.25
CA LEU A 140 3.74 9.20 5.59
C LEU A 140 4.24 10.19 6.65
N ILE A 141 5.55 10.47 6.67
CA ILE A 141 6.15 11.43 7.60
C ILE A 141 5.50 12.81 7.42
N TYR A 142 5.32 13.25 6.17
CA TYR A 142 4.65 14.51 5.86
C TYR A 142 3.22 14.55 6.43
N ASN A 143 2.44 13.47 6.29
CA ASN A 143 1.08 13.36 6.83
C ASN A 143 1.08 13.43 8.37
N LEU A 144 1.95 12.66 9.04
CA LEU A 144 2.05 12.62 10.50
C LEU A 144 2.44 13.98 11.11
N GLN A 145 3.38 14.70 10.49
CA GLN A 145 3.75 16.06 10.90
C GLN A 145 2.56 17.03 10.80
N GLY A 146 1.71 16.87 9.78
CA GLY A 146 0.48 17.65 9.63
C GLY A 146 -0.48 17.43 10.80
N LYS A 147 -0.76 16.18 11.14
CA LYS A 147 -1.65 15.81 12.25
C LYS A 147 -1.15 16.35 13.59
N LYS A 148 0.15 16.22 13.87
CA LYS A 148 0.76 16.74 15.10
C LYS A 148 0.60 18.27 15.24
N LYS A 149 0.75 19.02 14.13
CA LYS A 149 0.56 20.47 14.13
C LYS A 149 -0.89 20.86 14.42
N GLU A 150 -1.85 20.13 13.88
CA GLU A 150 -3.27 20.35 14.13
C GLU A 150 -3.67 20.06 15.59
N GLU A 151 -3.15 18.98 16.17
CA GLU A 151 -3.37 18.64 17.57
C GLU A 151 -2.82 19.70 18.53
N ASN A 152 -1.58 20.15 18.32
CA ASN A 152 -0.96 21.22 19.11
C ASN A 152 -1.77 22.52 19.05
N ASN A 153 -2.26 22.89 17.86
CA ASN A 153 -3.10 24.08 17.68
C ASN A 153 -4.44 23.97 18.44
N ARG A 154 -5.05 22.77 18.46
CA ARG A 154 -6.30 22.53 19.20
C ARG A 154 -6.08 22.60 20.72
N GLN A 155 -4.98 22.06 21.23
CA GLN A 155 -4.63 22.14 22.65
C GLN A 155 -4.37 23.59 23.09
N ASN A 156 -3.62 24.37 22.31
CA ASN A 156 -3.37 25.78 22.60
C ASN A 156 -4.66 26.63 22.63
N LYS A 157 -5.64 26.35 21.75
CA LYS A 157 -6.95 27.02 21.80
C LYS A 157 -7.76 26.65 23.05
N ARG A 158 -7.69 25.41 23.53
CA ARG A 158 -8.42 24.96 24.73
C ARG A 158 -7.83 25.50 26.03
N GLY A 159 -6.52 25.71 26.10
CA GLY A 159 -5.87 26.31 27.28
C GLY A 159 -6.01 27.84 27.40
N ARG A 160 -6.71 28.48 26.45
CA ARG A 160 -7.00 29.93 26.45
C ARG A 160 -8.46 30.26 26.79
N LEU A 161 -9.29 29.24 27.03
CA LEU A 161 -10.67 29.35 27.53
C LEU A 161 -10.68 28.93 28.99
#